data_AF-A0A369GNP3-F1
#
_entry.id   AF-A0A369GNP3-F1
#
_cell.length_a   1.000
_cell.length_b   1.000
_cell.length_c   1.000
_cell.angle_alpha   90.00
_cell.angle_beta   90.00
_cell.angle_gamma   90.00
#
_symmetry.space_group_name_H-M   'P 1'
#
loop_
_entity.id
_entity.type
_entity.pdbx_description
1 polymer ?
#
loop_
_entity_poly.entity_id
_entity_poly.type
_entity_poly.pdbx_seq_one_letter_code
_entity_poly.pdbx_strand_id
1 'polypeptide(L)'
;MGPVYVLRPAVCVFENKTTCVWRTRVSNGECHPRYPIEIASNPFTQRVATTEFFSLNALCSQDTDGVNPGQDCCAAYGLPCGLRHFQELWCQPSKAVEKEKKEKKKKEEEKEQVIKKQLKKKINPSHHQSSETCTNKGKTCRWYGSSPSCGGNEKAVGAWINFNDRKRQLVITTELGSRKHVCAFNSSWFDPKSGDCCDKYGWGCVTGYKRLWCYE
;
A
#
# COMPACT_ATOMS: atom_id res chain seq x y z
N MET A 1 -1.92 35.56 26.95
CA MET A 1 -1.84 34.73 25.73
C MET A 1 -0.67 35.24 24.91
N GLY A 2 0.42 34.48 24.82
CA GLY A 2 1.60 34.88 24.02
C GLY A 2 1.33 34.78 22.52
N PRO A 3 2.12 35.47 21.68
CA PRO A 3 1.99 35.38 20.23
C PRO A 3 2.19 33.94 19.75
N VAL A 4 1.23 33.44 18.97
CA VAL A 4 1.33 32.14 18.30
C VAL A 4 2.22 32.33 17.07
N TYR A 5 3.50 31.98 17.18
CA TYR A 5 4.40 31.98 16.04
C TYR A 5 4.02 30.83 15.11
N VAL A 6 3.45 31.17 13.94
CA VAL A 6 3.28 30.20 12.84
C VAL A 6 4.66 29.98 12.21
N LEU A 7 5.37 28.96 12.69
CA LEU A 7 6.63 28.53 12.11
C LEU A 7 6.36 27.99 10.69
N ARG A 8 6.67 28.78 9.66
CA ARG A 8 6.68 28.27 8.29
C ARG A 8 7.80 27.24 8.18
N PRO A 9 7.54 26.04 7.63
CA PRO A 9 8.59 25.05 7.46
C PRO A 9 9.65 25.61 6.50
N ALA A 10 10.92 25.59 6.92
CA ALA A 10 12.04 26.02 6.08
C ALA A 10 12.26 25.00 4.95
N VAL A 11 12.36 25.50 3.73
CA VAL A 11 12.65 24.69 2.53
C VAL A 11 14.16 24.75 2.27
N CYS A 12 14.78 23.62 1.99
CA CYS A 12 16.19 23.51 1.58
C CYS A 12 16.33 22.80 0.23
N VAL A 13 17.53 22.83 -0.34
CA VAL A 13 17.84 22.16 -1.60
C VAL A 13 18.83 21.00 -1.36
N PHE A 14 18.38 19.79 -1.65
CA PHE A 14 19.21 18.59 -1.64
C PHE A 14 19.68 18.24 -3.07
N GLU A 15 20.97 17.92 -3.20
CA GLU A 15 21.65 17.46 -4.43
C GLU A 15 21.12 18.06 -5.75
N ASN A 16 21.49 19.32 -6.03
CA ASN A 16 21.31 19.96 -7.33
C ASN A 16 19.90 19.84 -7.96
N LYS A 17 18.82 20.11 -7.18
CA LYS A 17 17.48 20.62 -7.60
C LYS A 17 16.29 19.96 -6.91
N THR A 18 16.47 19.13 -5.88
CA THR A 18 15.33 18.62 -5.11
C THR A 18 15.03 19.54 -3.93
N THR A 19 13.84 20.14 -3.91
CA THR A 19 13.39 20.92 -2.77
C THR A 19 12.96 19.96 -1.67
N CYS A 20 13.42 20.22 -0.45
CA CYS A 20 13.17 19.37 0.70
C CYS A 20 12.66 20.19 1.88
N VAL A 21 11.90 19.53 2.74
CA VAL A 21 11.28 20.13 3.91
C VAL A 21 11.39 19.17 5.08
N TRP A 22 11.85 19.69 6.23
CA TRP A 22 11.78 18.98 7.49
C TRP A 22 10.35 18.94 8.03
N ARG A 23 9.92 17.75 8.44
CA ARG A 23 8.60 17.50 9.01
C ARG A 23 8.73 16.89 10.38
N THR A 24 8.13 17.53 11.36
CA THR A 24 8.14 17.03 12.73
C THR A 24 7.11 15.93 12.92
N ARG A 25 7.54 14.80 13.48
CA ARG A 25 6.69 13.68 13.87
C ARG A 25 6.69 13.48 15.37
N VAL A 26 5.54 13.08 15.88
CA VAL A 26 5.34 12.46 17.18
C VAL A 26 5.18 10.95 16.97
N SER A 27 5.45 10.12 17.98
CA SER A 27 5.29 8.66 17.91
C SER A 27 3.89 8.20 17.43
N ASN A 28 2.88 9.09 17.53
CA ASN A 28 1.48 8.86 17.20
C ASN A 28 0.97 9.65 15.96
N GLY A 29 1.83 10.35 15.20
CA GLY A 29 1.39 11.16 14.04
C GLY A 29 2.32 12.33 13.69
N GLU A 30 1.95 13.19 12.73
CA GLU A 30 2.71 14.43 12.46
C GLU A 30 2.39 15.50 13.54
N CYS A 31 3.36 16.34 13.89
CA CYS A 31 3.10 17.56 14.66
C CYS A 31 2.41 18.58 13.74
N HIS A 32 1.08 18.46 13.65
CA HIS A 32 0.28 19.27 12.76
C HIS A 32 0.30 20.74 13.20
N PRO A 33 0.65 21.72 12.33
CA PRO A 33 -0.03 23.01 12.40
C PRO A 33 -1.54 22.77 12.17
N ARG A 34 -2.43 23.65 12.65
CA ARG A 34 -3.90 23.47 12.77
C ARG A 34 -4.68 22.89 11.57
N TYR A 35 -4.07 22.65 10.40
CA TYR A 35 -4.71 22.09 9.22
C TYR A 35 -3.97 20.83 8.73
N PRO A 36 -4.67 19.69 8.55
CA PRO A 36 -4.09 18.49 7.96
C PRO A 36 -3.70 18.74 6.51
N ILE A 37 -2.47 18.34 6.13
CA ILE A 37 -2.02 18.33 4.75
C ILE A 37 -2.66 17.11 4.08
N GLU A 38 -3.50 17.33 3.08
CA GLU A 38 -4.07 16.24 2.30
C GLU A 38 -2.96 15.43 1.61
N ILE A 39 -2.88 14.13 1.90
CA ILE A 39 -1.84 13.23 1.39
C ILE A 39 -1.81 13.22 -0.15
N ALA A 40 -2.96 13.43 -0.79
CA ALA A 40 -3.12 13.42 -2.25
C ALA A 40 -2.46 14.62 -2.97
N SER A 41 -2.12 15.70 -2.26
CA SER A 41 -1.54 16.92 -2.83
C SER A 41 -0.10 17.19 -2.37
N ASN A 42 0.54 16.24 -1.68
CA ASN A 42 1.88 16.41 -1.14
C ASN A 42 2.97 16.13 -2.21
N PRO A 43 3.75 17.15 -2.65
CA PRO A 43 4.79 16.94 -3.66
C PRO A 43 6.06 16.27 -3.12
N PHE A 44 6.22 16.17 -1.79
CA PHE A 44 7.41 15.58 -1.14
C PHE A 44 7.15 14.10 -0.82
N THR A 45 7.55 13.21 -1.73
CA THR A 45 7.21 11.77 -1.68
C THR A 45 8.35 10.88 -1.23
N GLN A 46 9.57 11.41 -1.10
CA GLN A 46 10.76 10.65 -0.72
C GLN A 46 11.33 11.13 0.62
N ARG A 47 11.43 10.22 1.59
CA ARG A 47 12.16 10.47 2.85
C ARG A 47 13.65 10.27 2.62
N VAL A 48 14.45 11.28 2.98
CA VAL A 48 15.91 11.29 2.78
C VAL A 48 16.67 11.11 4.10
N ALA A 49 16.20 11.73 5.18
CA ALA A 49 16.84 11.62 6.50
C ALA A 49 15.81 11.62 7.64
N THR A 50 16.18 11.11 8.80
CA THR A 50 15.36 11.13 10.03
C THR A 50 16.23 11.33 11.26
N THR A 51 15.79 12.20 12.18
CA THR A 51 16.43 12.38 13.49
C THR A 51 15.91 11.43 14.57
N GLU A 52 15.14 10.42 14.20
CA GLU A 52 14.63 9.39 15.12
C GLU A 52 15.76 8.54 15.69
N PHE A 53 16.71 8.15 14.84
CA PHE A 53 17.79 7.23 15.19
C PHE A 53 19.15 7.93 15.33
N PHE A 54 19.31 9.09 14.67
CA PHE A 54 20.56 9.85 14.65
C PHE A 54 20.31 11.29 15.08
N SER A 55 21.24 11.87 15.84
CA SER A 55 21.17 13.29 16.16
C SER A 55 21.36 14.13 14.89
N LEU A 56 20.83 15.36 14.86
CA LEU A 56 21.06 16.27 13.74
C LEU A 56 22.56 16.44 13.46
N ASN A 57 23.36 16.60 14.51
CA ASN A 57 24.80 16.75 14.37
C ASN A 57 25.42 15.53 13.69
N ALA A 58 25.00 14.31 14.06
CA ALA A 58 25.47 13.08 13.46
C ALA A 58 25.06 12.95 11.97
N LEU A 59 23.85 13.37 11.60
CA LEU A 59 23.41 13.38 10.19
C LEU A 59 24.16 14.41 9.34
N CYS A 60 24.56 15.52 9.96
CA CYS A 60 25.22 16.64 9.27
C CYS A 60 26.74 16.50 9.22
N SER A 61 27.35 15.75 10.15
CA SER A 61 28.73 15.26 10.06
C SER A 61 28.79 14.07 9.12
N GLN A 62 29.72 14.05 8.17
CA GLN A 62 29.80 13.09 7.04
C GLN A 62 29.99 11.60 7.39
N ASP A 63 29.90 11.20 8.67
CA ASP A 63 30.33 9.88 9.18
C ASP A 63 29.20 9.04 9.77
N THR A 64 28.02 8.99 9.13
CA THR A 64 26.97 8.04 9.52
C THR A 64 26.47 7.24 8.33
N ASP A 65 25.91 6.06 8.60
CA ASP A 65 25.19 5.23 7.59
C ASP A 65 23.94 5.94 7.04
N GLY A 66 23.59 7.11 7.60
CA GLY A 66 22.51 7.96 7.12
C GLY A 66 22.94 8.82 5.93
N VAL A 67 21.99 9.14 5.06
CA VAL A 67 22.22 10.08 3.95
C VAL A 67 22.43 11.48 4.55
N ASN A 68 23.64 12.03 4.40
CA ASN A 68 23.94 13.40 4.81
C ASN A 68 23.13 14.38 3.95
N PRO A 69 22.20 15.17 4.52
CA PRO A 69 21.30 16.02 3.77
C PRO A 69 21.98 17.31 3.26
N GLY A 70 23.26 17.52 3.55
CA GLY A 70 24.01 18.71 3.19
C GLY A 70 23.76 19.89 4.12
N GLN A 71 24.68 20.86 4.09
CA GLN A 71 24.71 21.97 5.03
C GLN A 71 23.46 22.86 4.94
N ASP A 72 22.89 23.03 3.74
CA ASP A 72 21.67 23.82 3.51
C ASP A 72 20.45 23.21 4.22
N CYS A 73 20.27 21.89 4.08
CA CYS A 73 19.18 21.21 4.78
C CYS A 73 19.43 21.06 6.27
N CYS A 74 20.68 20.95 6.71
CA CYS A 74 21.03 21.00 8.12
C CYS A 74 20.65 22.35 8.76
N ALA A 75 20.90 23.47 8.05
CA ALA A 75 20.53 24.80 8.51
C ALA A 75 19.01 25.03 8.52
N ALA A 76 18.27 24.37 7.63
CA ALA A 76 16.81 24.41 7.58
C ALA A 76 16.13 23.55 8.66
N TYR A 77 16.88 22.84 9.51
CA TYR A 77 16.29 22.04 10.58
C TYR A 77 15.54 22.93 11.58
N GLY A 78 14.25 22.69 11.75
CA GLY A 78 13.38 23.51 12.58
C GLY A 78 13.44 23.17 14.06
N LEU A 79 12.71 23.93 14.89
CA LEU A 79 12.52 23.58 16.30
C LEU A 79 11.59 22.36 16.43
N PRO A 80 11.99 21.31 17.16
CA PRO A 80 11.09 20.19 17.44
C PRO A 80 9.92 20.66 18.33
N CYS A 81 8.75 20.06 18.15
CA CYS A 81 7.52 20.44 18.85
C CYS A 81 7.44 19.96 20.31
N GLY A 82 8.57 19.78 21.00
CA GLY A 82 8.65 19.18 22.34
C GLY A 82 9.75 18.11 22.48
N LEU A 83 9.85 17.52 23.67
CA LEU A 83 11.01 16.74 24.14
C LEU A 83 11.13 15.30 23.57
N ARG A 84 10.07 14.73 22.97
CA ARG A 84 10.05 13.35 22.46
C ARG A 84 9.67 13.27 20.97
N HIS A 85 10.17 14.21 20.19
CA HIS A 85 9.82 14.33 18.77
C HIS A 85 11.07 14.28 17.91
N PHE A 86 10.92 13.68 16.74
CA PHE A 86 11.95 13.65 15.70
C PHE A 86 11.41 14.35 14.46
N GLN A 87 12.31 14.71 13.55
CA GLN A 87 11.93 15.27 12.26
C GLN A 87 12.44 14.37 11.14
N GLU A 88 11.67 14.31 10.08
CA GLU A 88 12.02 13.62 8.85
C GLU A 88 12.21 14.64 7.74
N LEU A 89 13.27 14.49 6.94
CA LEU A 89 13.49 15.30 5.77
C LEU A 89 12.81 14.65 4.57
N TRP A 90 11.88 15.36 3.94
CA TRP A 90 11.13 14.89 2.77
C TRP A 90 11.44 15.76 1.56
N CYS A 91 11.79 15.13 0.44
CA CYS A 91 12.20 15.80 -0.79
C CYS A 91 11.22 15.57 -1.95
N GLN A 92 11.11 16.55 -2.85
CA GLN A 92 10.44 16.39 -4.13
C GLN A 92 11.31 15.56 -5.08
N PRO A 93 10.76 14.57 -5.81
CA PRO A 93 11.52 13.86 -6.82
C PRO A 93 11.95 14.83 -7.92
N SER A 94 13.19 14.70 -8.39
CA SER A 94 13.66 15.55 -9.48
C SER A 94 12.85 15.31 -10.76
N LYS A 95 12.63 16.35 -11.57
CA LYS A 95 11.91 16.26 -12.85
C LYS A 95 12.50 15.20 -13.80
N ALA A 96 13.78 14.87 -13.66
CA ALA A 96 14.45 13.82 -14.41
C ALA A 96 13.95 12.42 -14.00
N VAL A 97 13.88 12.15 -12.69
CA VAL A 97 13.37 10.89 -12.14
C VAL A 97 11.89 10.68 -12.49
N GLU A 98 11.09 11.75 -12.49
CA GLU A 98 9.69 11.67 -12.93
C GLU A 98 9.55 11.32 -14.41
N LYS A 99 10.41 11.88 -15.29
CA LYS A 99 10.42 11.56 -16.72
C LYS A 99 10.80 10.09 -16.95
N GLU A 100 11.85 9.61 -16.28
CA GLU A 100 12.26 8.20 -16.39
C GLU A 100 11.19 7.23 -15.89
N LYS A 101 10.52 7.54 -14.77
CA LYS A 101 9.41 6.72 -14.26
C LYS A 101 8.23 6.71 -15.23
N LYS A 102 7.86 7.85 -15.81
CA LYS A 102 6.78 7.93 -16.82
C LYS A 102 7.14 7.15 -18.08
N GLU A 103 8.39 7.19 -18.52
CA GLU A 103 8.86 6.43 -19.69
C GLU A 103 8.91 4.92 -19.43
N LYS A 104 9.39 4.49 -18.25
CA LYS A 104 9.36 3.07 -17.83
C LYS A 104 7.93 2.55 -17.75
N LYS A 105 7.02 3.31 -17.13
CA LYS A 105 5.59 2.95 -17.03
C LYS A 105 4.94 2.83 -18.41
N LYS A 106 5.21 3.78 -19.32
CA LYS A 106 4.71 3.72 -20.70
C LYS A 106 5.22 2.48 -21.45
N LYS A 107 6.51 2.15 -21.31
CA LYS A 107 7.12 0.94 -21.90
C LYS A 107 6.54 -0.36 -21.33
N GLU A 108 6.22 -0.37 -20.03
CA GLU A 108 5.62 -1.53 -19.37
C GLU A 108 4.15 -1.74 -19.78
N GLU A 109 3.36 -0.65 -19.86
CA GLU A 109 1.99 -0.67 -20.38
C GLU A 109 1.95 -1.12 -21.85
N GLU A 110 2.90 -0.67 -22.68
CA GLU A 110 3.01 -1.08 -24.07
C GLU A 110 3.37 -2.57 -24.22
N LYS A 111 4.29 -3.08 -23.40
CA LYS A 111 4.61 -4.52 -23.33
C LYS A 111 3.41 -5.34 -22.88
N GLU A 112 2.67 -4.89 -21.87
CA GLU A 112 1.47 -5.58 -21.39
C GLU A 112 0.38 -5.66 -22.46
N GLN A 113 0.20 -4.59 -23.25
CA GLN A 113 -0.74 -4.59 -24.38
C GLN A 113 -0.33 -5.55 -25.50
N VAL A 114 0.96 -5.66 -25.82
CA VAL A 114 1.47 -6.63 -26.80
C VAL A 114 1.25 -8.07 -26.31
N ILE A 115 1.52 -8.35 -25.04
CA ILE A 115 1.30 -9.67 -24.42
C ILE A 115 -0.19 -10.05 -24.45
N LYS A 116 -1.09 -9.10 -24.10
CA LYS A 116 -2.55 -9.33 -24.16
C LYS A 116 -3.04 -9.61 -25.59
N LYS A 117 -2.48 -8.94 -26.61
CA LYS A 117 -2.81 -9.21 -28.02
C LYS A 117 -2.34 -10.59 -28.48
N GLN A 118 -1.18 -11.05 -28.01
CA GLN A 118 -0.69 -12.40 -28.32
C GLN A 118 -1.49 -13.51 -27.62
N LEU A 119 -1.94 -13.28 -26.38
CA LEU A 119 -2.80 -14.21 -25.63
C LEU A 119 -4.20 -14.36 -26.24
N LYS A 120 -4.75 -13.32 -26.88
CA LYS A 120 -6.07 -13.38 -27.56
C LYS A 120 -6.09 -14.26 -28.81
N LYS A 121 -4.93 -14.68 -29.35
CA LYS A 121 -4.85 -15.56 -30.54
C LYS A 121 -4.78 -17.06 -30.23
N LYS A 122 -4.75 -17.44 -28.95
CA LYS A 122 -4.73 -18.85 -28.48
C LYS A 122 -5.69 -19.08 -27.31
N ILE A 123 -6.98 -18.81 -27.46
CA ILE A 123 -7.99 -19.34 -26.53
C ILE A 123 -9.23 -19.77 -27.31
N ASN A 124 -9.29 -21.06 -27.63
CA ASN A 124 -10.57 -21.76 -27.70
C ASN A 124 -11.23 -21.65 -26.33
N PRO A 125 -12.54 -21.37 -26.21
CA PRO A 125 -13.24 -21.32 -24.94
C PRO A 125 -13.44 -22.75 -24.42
N SER A 126 -12.34 -23.35 -23.94
CA SER A 126 -12.39 -24.54 -23.11
C SER A 126 -12.85 -24.09 -21.73
N HIS A 127 -14.08 -24.45 -21.40
CA HIS A 127 -14.66 -24.42 -20.07
C HIS A 127 -13.83 -25.30 -19.11
N HIS A 128 -12.65 -24.80 -18.74
CA HIS A 128 -11.76 -25.47 -17.82
C HIS A 128 -12.24 -25.16 -16.42
N GLN A 129 -13.16 -26.00 -15.91
CA GLN A 129 -13.34 -26.17 -14.47
C GLN A 129 -12.01 -26.62 -13.90
N SER A 130 -11.18 -25.66 -13.48
CA SER A 130 -10.01 -25.95 -12.66
C SER A 130 -10.50 -26.48 -11.32
N SER A 131 -9.83 -27.48 -10.76
CA SER A 131 -10.15 -28.14 -9.48
C SER A 131 -10.23 -27.21 -8.26
N GLU A 132 -9.96 -25.91 -8.42
CA GLU A 132 -9.92 -24.84 -7.41
C GLU A 132 -11.17 -23.95 -7.34
N THR A 133 -12.13 -24.11 -8.26
CA THR A 133 -13.41 -23.38 -8.21
C THR A 133 -14.46 -24.18 -7.47
N CYS A 134 -15.39 -23.49 -6.82
CA CYS A 134 -16.52 -24.06 -6.08
C CYS A 134 -17.81 -23.31 -6.43
N THR A 135 -18.97 -23.80 -5.98
CA THR A 135 -20.26 -23.16 -6.24
C THR A 135 -20.91 -22.61 -4.96
N ASN A 136 -21.21 -21.31 -4.93
CA ASN A 136 -21.94 -20.68 -3.83
C ASN A 136 -23.17 -19.92 -4.38
N LYS A 137 -24.38 -20.28 -3.94
CA LYS A 137 -25.66 -19.69 -4.41
C LYS A 137 -25.78 -19.63 -5.94
N GLY A 138 -25.36 -20.70 -6.63
CA GLY A 138 -25.38 -20.79 -8.10
C GLY A 138 -24.29 -20.00 -8.82
N LYS A 139 -23.42 -19.29 -8.10
CA LYS A 139 -22.28 -18.56 -8.67
C LYS A 139 -21.01 -19.40 -8.59
N THR A 140 -20.15 -19.25 -9.59
CA THR A 140 -18.80 -19.85 -9.58
C THR A 140 -17.89 -19.00 -8.70
N CYS A 141 -17.27 -19.60 -7.71
CA CYS A 141 -16.42 -18.93 -6.75
C CYS A 141 -15.03 -19.56 -6.67
N ARG A 142 -14.04 -18.79 -6.19
CA ARG A 142 -12.67 -19.27 -5.99
C ARG A 142 -12.03 -18.61 -4.78
N TRP A 143 -11.31 -19.40 -3.99
CA TRP A 143 -10.49 -18.89 -2.90
C TRP A 143 -9.20 -18.29 -3.43
N TYR A 144 -8.85 -17.11 -2.93
CA TYR A 144 -7.64 -16.38 -3.24
C TYR A 144 -6.79 -16.23 -1.98
N GLY A 145 -5.52 -16.60 -2.11
CA GLY A 145 -4.53 -16.64 -1.04
C GLY A 145 -3.90 -18.02 -0.96
N SER A 146 -2.59 -18.09 -1.13
CA SER A 146 -1.84 -19.35 -1.12
C SER A 146 -1.08 -19.49 0.20
N SER A 147 -1.20 -20.63 0.86
CA SER A 147 -0.40 -20.92 2.05
C SER A 147 1.09 -21.01 1.68
N PRO A 148 2.02 -20.60 2.56
CA PRO A 148 1.79 -20.16 3.94
C PRO A 148 1.39 -18.68 4.10
N SER A 149 1.60 -17.83 3.08
CA SER A 149 1.30 -16.39 3.12
C SER A 149 0.18 -16.02 2.14
N CYS A 150 -1.05 -15.90 2.66
CA CYS A 150 -2.25 -15.73 1.84
C CYS A 150 -2.55 -14.29 1.39
N GLY A 151 -1.77 -13.32 1.90
CA GLY A 151 -1.94 -11.89 1.66
C GLY A 151 -3.13 -11.26 2.41
N GLY A 152 -3.46 -10.01 2.07
CA GLY A 152 -4.60 -9.24 2.59
C GLY A 152 -5.21 -8.33 1.51
N ASN A 153 -6.45 -7.85 1.70
CA ASN A 153 -7.12 -6.89 0.81
C ASN A 153 -7.86 -5.81 1.62
N GLU A 154 -7.84 -4.57 1.17
CA GLU A 154 -8.60 -3.46 1.74
C GLU A 154 -10.10 -3.44 1.34
N LYS A 155 -10.57 -4.34 0.47
CA LYS A 155 -11.98 -4.35 0.05
C LYS A 155 -12.87 -5.03 1.09
N ALA A 156 -13.96 -4.34 1.44
CA ALA A 156 -15.00 -4.87 2.29
C ALA A 156 -15.75 -6.04 1.62
N VAL A 157 -16.27 -6.95 2.44
CA VAL A 157 -17.21 -8.00 1.99
C VAL A 157 -18.42 -7.33 1.32
N GLY A 158 -18.85 -7.89 0.18
CA GLY A 158 -19.89 -7.34 -0.68
C GLY A 158 -19.38 -6.48 -1.84
N ALA A 159 -18.12 -6.02 -1.81
CA ALA A 159 -17.55 -5.18 -2.84
C ALA A 159 -17.41 -5.91 -4.19
N TRP A 160 -17.74 -5.21 -5.27
CA TRP A 160 -17.58 -5.66 -6.64
C TRP A 160 -16.33 -5.05 -7.27
N ILE A 161 -15.53 -5.86 -7.96
CA ILE A 161 -14.38 -5.40 -8.73
C ILE A 161 -14.33 -6.06 -10.10
N ASN A 162 -13.72 -5.37 -11.06
CA ASN A 162 -13.35 -5.94 -12.35
C ASN A 162 -11.96 -6.57 -12.24
N PHE A 163 -11.84 -7.85 -12.62
CA PHE A 163 -10.58 -8.58 -12.65
C PHE A 163 -10.53 -9.47 -13.90
N ASN A 164 -9.52 -9.26 -14.75
CA ASN A 164 -9.37 -9.96 -16.04
C ASN A 164 -10.65 -9.93 -16.89
N ASP A 165 -11.23 -8.74 -17.08
CA ASP A 165 -12.46 -8.52 -17.85
C ASP A 165 -13.70 -9.23 -17.31
N ARG A 166 -13.66 -9.71 -16.05
CA ARG A 166 -14.81 -10.32 -15.36
C ARG A 166 -15.16 -9.55 -14.08
N LYS A 167 -16.46 -9.40 -13.82
CA LYS A 167 -16.95 -8.89 -12.54
C LYS A 167 -16.91 -9.99 -11.51
N ARG A 168 -16.40 -9.67 -10.32
CA ARG A 168 -16.42 -10.56 -9.17
C ARG A 168 -16.76 -9.81 -7.89
N GLN A 169 -17.47 -10.48 -7.01
CA GLN A 169 -17.86 -9.98 -5.70
C GLN A 169 -17.04 -10.67 -4.61
N LEU A 170 -16.55 -9.89 -3.64
CA LEU A 170 -15.95 -10.47 -2.45
C LEU A 170 -17.07 -10.96 -1.54
N VAL A 171 -17.20 -12.28 -1.37
CA VAL A 171 -18.31 -12.84 -0.59
C VAL A 171 -17.91 -13.13 0.84
N ILE A 172 -16.64 -13.52 1.07
CA ILE A 172 -16.15 -13.77 2.43
C ILE A 172 -14.64 -13.61 2.53
N THR A 173 -14.16 -13.21 3.71
CA THR A 173 -12.76 -13.23 4.10
C THR A 173 -12.56 -14.11 5.34
N THR A 174 -11.36 -14.65 5.50
CA THR A 174 -10.93 -15.36 6.72
C THR A 174 -10.08 -14.48 7.63
N GLU A 175 -10.19 -13.16 7.48
CA GLU A 175 -9.42 -12.17 8.25
C GLU A 175 -9.81 -12.16 9.72
N LEU A 176 -11.11 -12.18 9.98
CA LEU A 176 -11.68 -12.10 11.32
C LEU A 176 -12.08 -13.47 11.88
N GLY A 177 -11.77 -14.55 11.16
CA GLY A 177 -12.21 -15.89 11.54
C GLY A 177 -11.47 -17.01 10.81
N SER A 178 -11.12 -18.06 11.55
CA SER A 178 -10.52 -19.28 10.98
C SER A 178 -11.45 -19.99 10.00
N ARG A 179 -10.90 -20.88 9.16
CA ARG A 179 -11.67 -21.79 8.31
C ARG A 179 -12.82 -22.46 9.05
N LYS A 180 -12.58 -22.92 10.30
CA LYS A 180 -13.61 -23.57 11.11
C LYS A 180 -14.79 -22.66 11.44
N HIS A 181 -14.53 -21.38 11.73
CA HIS A 181 -15.58 -20.40 12.01
C HIS A 181 -16.39 -20.05 10.76
N VAL A 182 -15.69 -19.87 9.64
CA VAL A 182 -16.28 -19.49 8.35
C VAL A 182 -17.08 -20.64 7.73
N CYS A 183 -16.61 -21.88 7.90
CA CYS A 183 -17.27 -23.06 7.37
C CYS A 183 -18.20 -23.75 8.39
N ALA A 184 -18.45 -23.15 9.55
CA ALA A 184 -19.39 -23.71 10.50
C ALA A 184 -20.82 -23.62 9.97
N PHE A 185 -21.61 -24.67 10.21
CA PHE A 185 -22.99 -24.84 9.71
C PHE A 185 -23.97 -23.71 10.13
N ASN A 186 -23.59 -22.88 11.11
CA ASN A 186 -24.39 -21.80 11.69
C ASN A 186 -23.71 -20.42 11.61
N SER A 187 -22.70 -20.25 10.75
CA SER A 187 -22.09 -18.92 10.61
C SER A 187 -23.06 -17.98 9.88
N SER A 188 -23.32 -16.79 10.42
CA SER A 188 -24.08 -15.75 9.72
C SER A 188 -23.35 -15.18 8.49
N TRP A 189 -22.10 -15.62 8.28
CA TRP A 189 -21.15 -15.07 7.32
C TRP A 189 -21.10 -15.91 6.04
N PHE A 190 -21.45 -17.20 6.14
CA PHE A 190 -21.37 -18.16 5.06
C PHE A 190 -22.56 -19.11 5.15
N ASP A 191 -23.40 -19.11 4.11
CA ASP A 191 -24.57 -19.99 4.04
C ASP A 191 -24.11 -21.45 4.10
N PRO A 192 -24.61 -22.30 5.01
CA PRO A 192 -24.26 -23.73 5.05
C PRO A 192 -24.60 -24.47 3.75
N LYS A 193 -25.45 -23.91 2.87
CA LYS A 193 -25.73 -24.43 1.53
C LYS A 193 -24.74 -24.00 0.44
N SER A 194 -23.64 -23.34 0.81
CA SER A 194 -22.60 -22.82 -0.10
C SER A 194 -21.69 -23.90 -0.74
N GLY A 195 -22.23 -25.11 -0.93
CA GLY A 195 -21.63 -26.17 -1.73
C GLY A 195 -20.27 -26.65 -1.21
N ASP A 196 -19.39 -26.97 -2.14
CA ASP A 196 -18.05 -27.54 -1.94
C ASP A 196 -16.98 -26.48 -1.62
N CYS A 197 -17.36 -25.21 -1.43
CA CYS A 197 -16.39 -24.13 -1.25
C CYS A 197 -15.49 -24.29 -0.02
N CYS A 198 -16.00 -24.92 1.04
CA CYS A 198 -15.18 -25.18 2.23
C CYS A 198 -14.13 -26.27 1.99
N ASP A 199 -14.45 -27.27 1.16
CA ASP A 199 -13.50 -28.31 0.77
C ASP A 199 -12.39 -27.73 -0.13
N LYS A 200 -12.74 -26.75 -0.97
CA LYS A 200 -11.80 -26.02 -1.83
C LYS A 200 -10.97 -24.97 -1.11
N TYR A 201 -11.19 -24.71 0.18
CA TYR A 201 -10.36 -23.77 0.94
C TYR A 201 -8.90 -24.23 1.03
N GLY A 202 -8.68 -25.55 1.10
CA GLY A 202 -7.37 -26.15 1.27
C GLY A 202 -6.75 -25.87 2.65
N TRP A 203 -5.44 -25.61 2.66
CA TRP A 203 -4.68 -25.32 3.89
C TRP A 203 -4.92 -23.90 4.40
N GLY A 204 -4.83 -23.73 5.72
CA GLY A 204 -4.87 -22.43 6.39
C GLY A 204 -3.63 -21.57 6.10
N CYS A 205 -3.74 -20.30 6.41
CA CYS A 205 -2.66 -19.32 6.28
C CYS A 205 -1.88 -19.25 7.58
N VAL A 206 -0.55 -19.18 7.51
CA VAL A 206 0.29 -18.84 8.67
C VAL A 206 0.25 -17.33 8.89
N THR A 207 0.29 -16.56 7.80
CA THR A 207 0.15 -15.10 7.82
C THR A 207 -0.86 -14.64 6.76
N GLY A 208 -1.61 -13.59 7.09
CA GLY A 208 -2.71 -13.06 6.26
C GLY A 208 -3.95 -13.95 6.29
N TYR A 209 -4.79 -13.83 5.25
CA TYR A 209 -6.06 -14.56 5.16
C TYR A 209 -6.47 -14.82 3.71
N LYS A 210 -7.31 -15.84 3.51
CA LYS A 210 -7.93 -16.11 2.21
C LYS A 210 -9.23 -15.34 2.02
N ARG A 211 -9.56 -15.12 0.76
CA ARG A 211 -10.75 -14.38 0.29
C ARG A 211 -11.49 -15.22 -0.73
N LEU A 212 -12.79 -15.38 -0.58
CA LEU A 212 -13.62 -16.06 -1.58
C LEU A 212 -14.24 -15.01 -2.49
N TRP A 213 -13.90 -15.10 -3.77
CA TRP A 213 -14.49 -14.28 -4.81
C TRP A 213 -15.47 -15.09 -5.64
N CYS A 214 -16.67 -14.57 -5.85
CA CYS A 214 -17.67 -15.16 -6.72
C CYS A 214 -17.85 -14.33 -7.97
N TYR A 215 -17.85 -14.99 -9.11
CA TYR A 215 -18.00 -14.37 -10.43
C TYR A 215 -19.47 -14.18 -10.78
N GLU A 216 -19.76 -13.13 -11.54
CA GLU A 216 -21.03 -12.94 -12.25
C GLU A 216 -21.05 -13.75 -13.55
#